data_AF-M7YMS1-F1
#
_entry.id   AF-M7YMS1-F1
#
_cell.length_a   1.000
_cell.length_b   1.000
_cell.length_c   1.000
_cell.angle_alpha   90.00
_cell.angle_beta   90.00
_cell.angle_gamma   90.00
#
_symmetry.space_group_name_H-M   'P 1'
#
loop_
_entity.id
_entity.type
_entity.pdbx_description
1 polymer ?
#
loop_
_entity_poly.entity_id
_entity_poly.type
_entity_poly.pdbx_seq_one_letter_code
_entity_poly.pdbx_strand_id
1 'polypeptide(L)'
;MARITADSHVRPESSLYFARNFARYVYWRTVEAEIIVLDKDTKEFSRSLFPEDMWYFRLEVVGCAGGKVRIAHRGVSQLKVFIQAEGRDEWVLEKRVQLQQLIREVEGDDELSVDMLKKMASVAEGSVVLCTDKGVGLISIDLDTMECKRVHDENKYYGPEYMYQLPWPPTIRACLP
;
A
#
# COMPACT_ATOMS: atom_id res chain seq x y z
N MET A 1 -33.55 2.89 -20.98
CA MET A 1 -32.53 2.30 -20.09
C MET A 1 -31.47 1.66 -20.95
N ALA A 2 -30.28 2.26 -21.04
CA ALA A 2 -29.17 1.68 -21.78
C ALA A 2 -28.63 0.47 -21.00
N ARG A 3 -28.65 -0.71 -21.62
CA ARG A 3 -27.96 -1.90 -21.11
C ARG A 3 -26.47 -1.65 -21.25
N ILE A 4 -25.78 -1.52 -20.12
CA ILE A 4 -24.33 -1.59 -20.08
C ILE A 4 -23.98 -3.05 -20.37
N THR A 5 -23.60 -3.34 -21.61
CA THR A 5 -23.03 -4.63 -21.97
C THR A 5 -21.63 -4.70 -21.39
N ALA A 6 -21.42 -5.64 -20.46
CA ALA A 6 -20.10 -5.95 -19.96
C ALA A 6 -19.18 -6.32 -21.13
N ASP A 7 -18.03 -5.65 -21.21
CA ASP A 7 -17.00 -5.91 -22.20
C ASP A 7 -16.46 -7.34 -22.00
N SER A 8 -16.55 -8.16 -23.05
CA SER A 8 -16.12 -9.56 -23.07
C SER A 8 -14.61 -9.75 -22.89
N HIS A 9 -13.84 -8.66 -22.85
CA HIS A 9 -12.41 -8.68 -22.56
C HIS A 9 -12.07 -8.60 -21.06
N VAL A 10 -13.06 -8.39 -20.17
CA VAL A 10 -12.85 -8.44 -18.73
C VAL A 10 -12.88 -9.90 -18.27
N ARG A 11 -11.71 -10.46 -17.92
CA ARG A 11 -11.64 -11.80 -17.32
C ARG A 11 -12.45 -11.82 -16.01
N PRO A 12 -13.30 -12.84 -15.77
CA PRO A 12 -14.32 -12.77 -14.70
C PRO A 12 -13.80 -12.80 -13.25
N GLU A 13 -12.49 -12.93 -13.01
CA GLU A 13 -11.97 -13.29 -11.67
C GLU A 13 -10.82 -12.40 -11.16
N SER A 14 -10.66 -11.19 -11.69
CA SER A 14 -9.72 -10.23 -11.09
C SER A 14 -10.32 -9.68 -9.79
N SER A 15 -9.90 -10.24 -8.64
CA SER A 15 -10.23 -9.68 -7.34
C SER A 15 -9.61 -8.28 -7.22
N LEU A 16 -10.44 -7.29 -6.95
CA LEU A 16 -10.05 -5.89 -6.77
C LEU A 16 -9.90 -5.60 -5.28
N TYR A 17 -8.69 -5.20 -4.86
CA TYR A 17 -8.41 -4.82 -3.49
C TYR A 17 -8.31 -3.31 -3.42
N PHE A 18 -9.07 -2.71 -2.52
CA PHE A 18 -8.85 -1.32 -2.15
C PHE A 18 -7.41 -1.16 -1.65
N ALA A 19 -6.67 -0.25 -2.27
CA ALA A 19 -5.32 0.08 -1.85
C ALA A 19 -5.35 1.32 -0.97
N ARG A 20 -5.76 2.46 -1.54
CA ARG A 20 -5.79 3.74 -0.82
C ARG A 20 -6.80 4.73 -1.35
N ASN A 21 -7.16 5.67 -0.49
CA ASN A 21 -7.99 6.82 -0.81
C ASN A 21 -7.22 8.07 -0.37
N PHE A 22 -6.87 8.91 -1.33
CA PHE A 22 -6.28 10.23 -1.11
C PHE A 22 -7.31 11.30 -1.46
N ALA A 23 -7.02 12.57 -1.16
CA ALA A 23 -7.96 13.67 -1.39
C ALA A 23 -8.60 13.62 -2.80
N ARG A 24 -7.76 13.58 -3.86
CA ARG A 24 -8.20 13.57 -5.25
C ARG A 24 -8.36 12.18 -5.88
N TYR A 25 -7.61 11.18 -5.43
CA TYR A 25 -7.51 9.90 -6.13
C TYR A 25 -7.90 8.72 -5.24
N VAL A 26 -8.54 7.71 -5.84
CA VAL A 26 -8.76 6.41 -5.20
C VAL A 26 -8.03 5.34 -5.98
N TYR A 27 -7.26 4.52 -5.27
CA TYR A 27 -6.41 3.47 -5.81
C TYR A 27 -6.94 2.11 -5.40
N TRP A 28 -7.03 1.22 -6.39
CA TRP A 28 -7.22 -0.21 -6.21
C TRP A 28 -6.10 -0.97 -6.89
N ARG A 29 -5.92 -2.22 -6.47
CA ARG A 29 -4.98 -3.16 -7.07
C ARG A 29 -5.68 -4.47 -7.41
N THR A 30 -5.28 -5.10 -8.51
CA THR A 30 -5.71 -6.46 -8.84
C THR A 30 -4.69 -7.48 -8.34
N VAL A 31 -5.08 -8.76 -8.28
CA VAL A 31 -4.12 -9.87 -8.04
C VAL A 31 -3.10 -9.95 -9.18
N GLU A 32 -3.54 -9.64 -10.41
CA GLU A 32 -2.79 -9.78 -11.67
C GLU A 32 -1.93 -8.56 -12.01
N ALA A 33 -1.50 -7.82 -11.00
CA ALA A 33 -0.48 -6.78 -11.12
C ALA A 33 -0.91 -5.45 -11.78
N GLU A 34 -2.19 -5.08 -11.74
CA GLU A 34 -2.66 -3.78 -12.20
C GLU A 34 -3.00 -2.85 -11.03
N ILE A 35 -2.80 -1.54 -11.26
CA ILE A 35 -3.28 -0.47 -10.42
C ILE A 35 -4.37 0.28 -11.18
N ILE A 36 -5.54 0.35 -10.57
CA ILE A 36 -6.68 1.11 -11.07
C ILE A 36 -6.81 2.37 -10.24
N VAL A 37 -6.92 3.51 -10.91
CA VAL A 37 -7.03 4.83 -10.28
C VAL A 37 -8.32 5.49 -10.71
N LEU A 38 -9.05 6.07 -9.77
CA LEU A 38 -10.16 6.97 -10.03
C LEU A 38 -9.73 8.39 -9.67
N ASP A 39 -9.77 9.31 -10.64
CA ASP A 39 -9.73 10.75 -10.37
C ASP A 39 -11.12 11.19 -9.92
N LYS A 40 -11.25 11.65 -8.67
CA LYS A 40 -12.54 12.07 -8.11
C LYS A 40 -13.04 13.39 -8.71
N ASP A 41 -12.17 14.23 -9.27
CA ASP A 41 -12.56 15.50 -9.84
C ASP A 41 -13.14 15.29 -11.23
N THR A 42 -12.47 14.50 -12.07
CA THR A 42 -12.91 14.21 -13.45
C THR A 42 -13.88 13.03 -13.55
N LYS A 43 -13.94 12.17 -12.51
CA LYS A 43 -14.67 10.89 -12.50
C LYS A 43 -14.15 9.86 -13.50
N GLU A 44 -12.93 10.04 -13.99
CA GLU A 44 -12.31 9.13 -14.95
C GLU A 44 -11.47 8.07 -14.27
N PHE A 45 -11.44 6.89 -14.88
CA PHE A 45 -10.57 5.79 -14.48
C PHE A 45 -9.34 5.73 -15.36
N SER A 46 -8.18 5.52 -14.75
CA SER A 46 -6.96 5.13 -15.45
C SER A 46 -6.43 3.81 -14.90
N ARG A 47 -5.62 3.14 -15.70
CA ARG A 47 -4.96 1.89 -15.32
C ARG A 47 -3.47 1.98 -15.63
N SER A 48 -2.66 1.42 -14.75
CA SER A 48 -1.23 1.22 -14.98
C SER A 48 -0.82 -0.18 -14.53
N LEU A 49 0.20 -0.73 -15.17
CA LEU A 49 0.79 -2.00 -14.76
C LEU A 49 1.80 -1.75 -13.65
N PHE A 50 2.00 -2.71 -12.75
CA PHE A 50 3.14 -2.66 -11.86
C PHE A 50 4.44 -2.64 -12.67
N PRO A 51 5.47 -1.92 -12.20
CA PRO A 51 6.74 -1.82 -12.92
C PRO A 51 7.51 -3.15 -13.00
N GLU A 52 7.13 -4.16 -12.22
CA GLU A 52 7.74 -5.50 -12.19
C GLU A 52 6.67 -6.56 -11.89
N ASP A 53 7.03 -7.85 -11.98
CA ASP A 53 6.20 -8.94 -11.47
C ASP A 53 6.14 -8.85 -9.93
N MET A 54 5.07 -8.25 -9.42
CA MET A 54 4.87 -7.94 -8.02
C MET A 54 3.67 -8.68 -7.47
N TRP A 55 3.88 -9.45 -6.41
CA TRP A 55 2.77 -10.07 -5.68
C TRP A 55 2.12 -9.08 -4.72
N TYR A 56 0.80 -9.02 -4.74
CA TYR A 56 -0.01 -8.00 -4.04
C TYR A 56 0.27 -7.87 -2.54
N PHE A 57 0.63 -8.95 -1.83
CA PHE A 57 0.90 -8.94 -0.39
C PHE A 57 2.30 -8.39 -0.03
N ARG A 58 3.13 -8.14 -1.04
CA ARG A 58 4.47 -7.56 -0.89
C ARG A 58 4.54 -6.13 -1.42
N LEU A 59 3.41 -5.49 -1.67
CA LEU A 59 3.39 -4.09 -2.11
C LEU A 59 2.45 -3.27 -1.25
N GLU A 60 2.70 -1.98 -1.16
CA GLU A 60 1.79 -1.00 -0.56
C GLU A 60 1.81 0.27 -1.41
N VAL A 61 0.61 0.84 -1.61
CA VAL A 61 0.43 2.15 -2.26
C VAL A 61 0.46 3.20 -1.16
N VAL A 62 1.38 4.16 -1.26
CA VAL A 62 1.69 5.11 -0.18
C VAL A 62 1.54 6.53 -0.70
N GLY A 63 0.80 7.36 0.04
CA GLY A 63 0.66 8.77 -0.27
C GLY A 63 1.94 9.53 0.06
N CYS A 64 2.21 10.59 -0.69
CA CYS A 64 3.35 11.46 -0.47
C CYS A 64 2.88 12.93 -0.41
N ALA A 65 3.72 13.77 0.18
CA ALA A 65 3.51 15.21 0.17
C ALA A 65 3.31 15.72 -1.27
N GLY A 66 2.37 16.66 -1.45
CA GLY A 66 2.04 17.22 -2.75
C GLY A 66 1.12 16.34 -3.62
N GLY A 67 0.46 15.34 -3.03
CA GLY A 67 -0.55 14.53 -3.73
C GLY A 67 0.01 13.48 -4.67
N LYS A 68 1.33 13.27 -4.65
CA LYS A 68 2.01 12.19 -5.37
C LYS A 68 1.82 10.85 -4.65
N VAL A 69 1.95 9.76 -5.40
CA VAL A 69 1.82 8.40 -4.87
C VAL A 69 3.06 7.59 -5.21
N ARG A 70 3.49 6.79 -4.23
CA ARG A 70 4.55 5.81 -4.37
C ARG A 70 4.02 4.40 -4.23
N ILE A 71 4.72 3.46 -4.83
CA ILE A 71 4.57 2.04 -4.54
C ILE A 71 5.82 1.60 -3.81
N ALA A 72 5.66 1.16 -2.57
CA ALA A 72 6.69 0.38 -1.90
C ALA A 72 6.49 -1.09 -2.30
N HIS A 73 7.55 -1.75 -2.75
CA HIS A 73 7.56 -3.17 -3.08
C HIS A 73 8.69 -3.89 -2.33
N ARG A 74 8.33 -4.89 -1.53
CA ARG A 74 9.25 -5.79 -0.85
C ARG A 74 9.63 -6.93 -1.79
N GLY A 75 10.80 -6.82 -2.40
CA GLY A 75 11.45 -7.91 -3.11
C GLY A 75 11.94 -9.01 -2.15
N VAL A 76 12.77 -9.92 -2.65
CA VAL A 76 13.34 -11.01 -1.84
C VAL A 76 14.30 -10.46 -0.78
N SER A 77 15.23 -9.60 -1.19
CA SER A 77 16.27 -9.02 -0.32
C SER A 77 16.24 -7.49 -0.27
N GLN A 78 15.37 -6.85 -1.05
CA GLN A 78 15.38 -5.41 -1.28
C GLN A 78 14.00 -4.81 -1.09
N LEU A 79 13.96 -3.60 -0.55
CA LEU A 79 12.82 -2.71 -0.69
C LEU A 79 13.07 -1.81 -1.91
N LYS A 80 12.11 -1.76 -2.81
CA LYS A 80 12.08 -0.84 -3.94
C LYS A 80 10.93 0.13 -3.77
N VAL A 81 11.15 1.38 -4.13
CA VAL A 81 10.13 2.43 -4.10
C VAL A 81 10.02 2.98 -5.51
N PHE A 82 8.80 2.98 -6.03
CA PHE A 82 8.49 3.49 -7.35
C PHE A 82 7.60 4.71 -7.23
N ILE A 83 7.79 5.68 -8.10
CA ILE A 83 6.97 6.88 -8.19
C ILE A 83 6.34 6.96 -9.58
N GLN A 84 5.12 7.46 -9.65
CA GLN A 84 4.46 7.69 -10.94
C GLN A 84 5.08 8.92 -11.62
N ALA A 85 5.51 8.77 -12.87
CA ALA A 85 6.04 9.90 -13.64
C ALA A 85 4.91 10.89 -13.95
N GLU A 86 5.17 12.20 -13.80
CA GLU A 86 4.17 13.23 -14.07
C GLU A 86 3.66 13.16 -15.51
N GLY A 87 2.34 13.07 -15.68
CA GLY A 87 1.68 13.01 -16.98
C GLY A 87 1.87 11.68 -17.73
N ARG A 88 2.35 10.61 -17.07
CA ARG A 88 2.47 9.27 -17.65
C ARG A 88 1.85 8.22 -16.73
N ASP A 89 1.25 7.19 -17.33
CA ASP A 89 0.81 5.97 -16.62
C ASP A 89 1.98 5.00 -16.35
N GLU A 90 3.19 5.54 -16.18
CA GLU A 90 4.44 4.79 -16.06
C GLU A 90 5.05 4.98 -14.67
N TRP A 91 5.48 3.87 -14.08
CA TRP A 91 6.12 3.82 -12.76
C TRP A 91 7.65 3.75 -12.92
N VAL A 92 8.35 4.65 -12.25
CA VAL A 92 9.82 4.74 -12.30
C VAL A 92 10.40 4.40 -10.93
N LEU A 93 11.49 3.63 -10.91
CA LEU A 93 12.22 3.33 -9.68
C LEU A 93 12.81 4.62 -9.10
N GLU A 94 12.32 5.04 -7.94
CA GLU A 94 12.79 6.22 -7.21
C GLU A 94 13.96 5.84 -6.30
N LYS A 95 13.82 4.75 -5.53
CA LYS A 95 14.81 4.32 -4.54
C LYS A 95 14.86 2.81 -4.37
N ARG A 96 16.00 2.31 -3.91
CA ARG A 96 16.25 0.89 -3.62
C ARG A 96 17.20 0.74 -2.46
N VAL A 97 16.87 -0.15 -1.53
CA VAL A 97 17.69 -0.43 -0.34
C VAL A 97 17.71 -1.92 0.00
N GLN A 98 18.84 -2.40 0.53
CA GLN A 98 18.95 -3.79 1.00
C GLN A 98 18.27 -3.92 2.36
N LEU A 99 17.31 -4.83 2.48
CA LEU A 99 16.57 -5.06 3.72
C LEU A 99 17.49 -5.52 4.84
N GLN A 100 18.47 -6.38 4.52
CA GLN A 100 19.43 -6.87 5.52
C GLN A 100 20.28 -5.75 6.12
N GLN A 101 20.61 -4.73 5.32
CA GLN A 101 21.35 -3.57 5.81
C GLN A 101 20.48 -2.75 6.79
N LEU A 102 19.23 -2.45 6.41
CA LEU A 102 18.30 -1.71 7.27
C LEU A 102 18.04 -2.45 8.60
N ILE A 103 17.86 -3.77 8.56
CA ILE A 103 17.64 -4.56 9.78
C ILE A 103 18.84 -4.41 10.72
N ARG A 104 20.07 -4.52 10.20
CA ARG A 104 21.30 -4.39 10.98
C ARG A 104 21.44 -3.00 11.62
N GLU A 105 21.01 -1.96 10.93
CA GLU A 105 21.04 -0.58 11.44
C GLU A 105 20.08 -0.37 12.63
N VAL A 106 19.00 -1.15 12.72
CA VAL A 106 17.98 -1.03 13.80
C VAL A 106 18.23 -1.99 14.96
N GLU A 107 18.62 -3.24 14.67
CA GLU A 107 18.66 -4.32 15.65
C GLU A 107 20.08 -4.73 16.07
N GLY A 108 21.11 -4.32 15.32
CA GLY A 108 22.43 -4.93 15.45
C GLY A 108 22.49 -6.33 14.81
N ASP A 109 23.27 -7.25 15.39
CA ASP A 109 23.67 -8.49 14.72
C ASP A 109 22.75 -9.72 15.00
N ASP A 110 21.80 -9.64 15.92
CA ASP A 110 20.95 -10.78 16.29
C ASP A 110 19.50 -10.34 16.57
N GLU A 111 18.55 -10.83 15.75
CA GLU A 111 17.20 -11.29 16.12
C GLU A 111 16.25 -11.33 14.91
N LEU A 112 16.34 -10.38 13.98
CA LEU A 112 15.41 -10.27 12.84
C LEU A 112 16.01 -10.78 11.53
N SER A 113 15.32 -11.74 10.90
CA SER A 113 15.62 -12.17 9.52
C SER A 113 14.72 -11.46 8.51
N VAL A 114 15.27 -11.12 7.33
CA VAL A 114 14.50 -10.61 6.17
C VAL A 114 13.34 -11.55 5.81
N ASP A 115 13.49 -12.85 6.07
CA ASP A 115 12.45 -13.84 5.81
C ASP A 115 11.25 -13.72 6.75
N MET A 116 11.40 -13.11 7.92
CA MET A 116 10.28 -12.83 8.81
C MET A 116 9.38 -11.71 8.24
N LEU A 117 9.94 -10.82 7.42
CA LEU A 117 9.22 -9.68 6.83
C LEU A 117 8.44 -10.18 5.60
N LYS A 118 7.18 -10.60 5.77
CA LYS A 118 6.36 -11.18 4.70
C LYS A 118 5.33 -10.23 4.09
N LYS A 119 4.88 -9.23 4.87
CA LYS A 119 3.84 -8.28 4.50
C LYS A 119 4.34 -6.84 4.65
N MET A 120 3.62 -5.92 4.03
CA MET A 120 3.79 -4.50 4.26
C MET A 120 2.46 -3.85 4.59
N ALA A 121 2.51 -2.81 5.42
CA ALA A 121 1.37 -1.95 5.71
C ALA A 121 1.83 -0.50 5.63
N SER A 122 1.05 0.38 5.02
CA SER A 122 1.29 1.82 5.12
C SER A 122 0.59 2.39 6.37
N VAL A 123 1.32 3.12 7.20
CA VAL A 123 0.84 3.61 8.52
C VAL A 123 0.65 5.12 8.54
N ALA A 124 1.46 5.83 7.76
CA ALA A 124 1.37 7.27 7.58
C ALA A 124 1.74 7.62 6.12
N GLU A 125 1.48 8.87 5.74
CA GLU A 125 2.02 9.39 4.48
C GLU A 125 3.55 9.25 4.48
N GLY A 126 4.08 8.76 3.36
CA GLY A 126 5.51 8.57 3.17
C GLY A 126 6.15 7.45 4.01
N SER A 127 5.39 6.60 4.72
CA SER A 127 5.99 5.54 5.55
C SER A 127 5.33 4.17 5.38
N VAL A 128 6.13 3.11 5.49
CA VAL A 128 5.68 1.72 5.49
C VAL A 128 6.23 0.94 6.67
N VAL A 129 5.46 -0.03 7.15
CA VAL A 129 5.87 -0.99 8.16
C VAL A 129 5.99 -2.38 7.53
N LEU A 130 7.16 -2.99 7.70
CA LEU A 130 7.42 -4.37 7.33
C LEU A 130 6.92 -5.28 8.44
N CYS A 131 6.08 -6.24 8.08
CA CYS A 131 5.32 -7.07 9.01
C CYS A 131 5.58 -8.57 8.77
N THR A 132 5.36 -9.36 9.82
CA THR A 132 5.25 -10.82 9.70
C THR A 132 4.01 -11.25 8.90
N ASP A 133 3.94 -12.53 8.58
CA ASP A 133 2.74 -13.15 7.98
C ASP A 133 1.49 -13.00 8.86
N LYS A 134 1.67 -12.96 10.18
CA LYS A 134 0.62 -12.69 11.18
C LYS A 134 0.25 -11.22 11.30
N GLY A 135 0.86 -10.33 10.52
CA GLY A 135 0.61 -8.89 10.59
C GLY A 135 1.27 -8.24 11.80
N VAL A 136 2.33 -8.80 12.36
CA VAL A 136 3.09 -8.12 13.42
C VAL A 136 4.12 -7.22 12.76
N GLY A 137 3.98 -5.91 12.90
CA GLY A 137 4.92 -4.89 12.47
C GLY A 137 6.21 -4.96 13.26
N LEU A 138 7.32 -4.98 12.54
CA LEU A 138 8.66 -5.12 13.12
C LEU A 138 9.49 -3.86 12.88
N ILE A 139 9.46 -3.35 11.65
CA ILE A 139 10.30 -2.23 11.22
C ILE A 139 9.46 -1.24 10.45
N SER A 140 9.47 0.02 10.88
CA SER A 140 8.95 1.16 10.14
C SER A 140 10.05 1.77 9.29
N ILE A 141 9.73 2.18 8.07
CA ILE A 141 10.64 2.79 7.10
C ILE A 141 10.00 4.07 6.59
N ASP A 142 10.74 5.17 6.73
CA ASP A 142 10.42 6.44 6.08
C ASP A 142 10.89 6.38 4.62
N LEU A 143 10.00 6.58 3.66
CA LEU A 143 10.32 6.46 2.23
C LEU A 143 11.05 7.70 1.68
N ASP A 144 11.00 8.84 2.37
CA ASP A 144 11.71 10.06 2.00
C ASP A 144 13.16 10.02 2.45
N THR A 145 13.45 9.48 3.63
CA THR A 145 14.84 9.39 4.15
C THR A 145 15.45 8.00 3.99
N MET A 146 14.63 6.97 3.80
CA MET A 146 15.03 5.54 3.91
C MET A 146 15.56 5.15 5.29
N GLU A 147 15.30 5.96 6.31
CA GLU A 147 15.62 5.62 7.69
C GLU A 147 14.62 4.59 8.22
N CYS A 148 15.12 3.69 9.06
CA CYS A 148 14.36 2.61 9.64
C CYS A 148 14.30 2.72 11.17
N LYS A 149 13.18 2.30 11.75
CA LYS A 149 12.93 2.32 13.20
C LYS A 149 12.22 1.04 13.62
N ARG A 150 12.54 0.52 14.81
CA ARG A 150 11.81 -0.61 15.40
C ARG A 150 10.40 -0.18 15.75
N VAL A 151 9.41 -1.03 15.48
CA VAL A 151 8.04 -0.83 15.94
C VAL A 151 7.92 -1.42 17.35
N HIS A 152 7.50 -0.60 18.32
CA HIS A 152 7.33 -1.03 19.71
C HIS A 152 6.01 -1.80 19.92
N ASP A 153 6.03 -2.68 20.93
CA ASP A 153 5.01 -3.69 21.21
C ASP A 153 3.59 -3.15 21.42
N GLU A 154 3.45 -1.91 21.85
CA GLU A 154 2.17 -1.29 22.21
C GLU A 154 1.23 -1.13 21.00
N ASN A 155 1.77 -1.06 19.77
CA ASN A 155 1.01 -0.93 18.51
C ASN A 155 1.61 -1.80 17.39
N LYS A 156 1.98 -3.04 17.69
CA LYS A 156 2.65 -3.92 16.71
C LYS A 156 1.73 -4.68 15.76
N TYR A 157 0.41 -4.69 15.95
CA TYR A 157 -0.48 -5.46 15.07
C TYR A 157 -1.01 -4.60 13.91
N TYR A 158 -0.56 -4.93 12.70
CA TYR A 158 -0.99 -4.38 11.42
C TYR A 158 -1.67 -5.50 10.63
N GLY A 159 -2.95 -5.70 10.89
CA GLY A 159 -3.82 -6.55 10.07
C GLY A 159 -4.54 -5.72 9.01
N PRO A 160 -5.35 -6.34 8.13
CA PRO A 160 -6.49 -5.65 7.54
C PRO A 160 -7.44 -5.31 8.69
N GLU A 161 -7.10 -4.28 9.44
CA GLU A 161 -8.07 -3.59 10.27
C GLU A 161 -9.10 -3.08 9.28
N TYR A 162 -10.29 -3.67 9.32
CA TYR A 162 -11.48 -2.98 8.88
C TYR A 162 -11.64 -1.77 9.82
N MET A 163 -10.79 -0.75 9.67
CA MET A 163 -11.00 0.55 10.27
C MET A 163 -12.17 1.18 9.50
N TYR A 164 -13.37 0.69 9.80
CA TYR A 164 -14.55 1.53 9.69
C TYR A 164 -14.36 2.65 10.73
N GLN A 165 -13.78 3.76 10.31
CA GLN A 165 -13.98 5.01 11.03
C GLN A 165 -15.43 5.41 10.83
N LEU A 166 -16.29 4.99 11.76
CA LEU A 166 -17.62 5.58 11.88
C LEU A 166 -17.43 7.07 12.14
N PRO A 167 -18.15 7.97 11.44
CA PRO A 167 -18.09 9.40 11.74
C PRO A 167 -18.43 9.57 13.23
N TRP A 168 -17.48 10.08 14.01
CA TRP A 168 -17.68 10.33 15.42
C TRP A 168 -18.32 11.71 15.61
N PRO A 169 -19.39 11.83 16.41
CA PRO A 169 -20.07 10.75 17.13
C PRO A 169 -20.99 9.91 16.21
N PRO A 170 -21.11 8.58 16.43
CA PRO A 170 -22.02 7.74 15.67
C PRO A 170 -23.43 8.29 15.82
N THR A 171 -24.15 8.37 14.69
CA THR A 171 -25.56 8.77 14.73
C THR A 171 -26.40 7.63 15.29
N ILE A 172 -26.59 7.61 16.62
CA ILE A 172 -27.51 6.70 17.29
C ILE A 172 -28.91 7.27 17.10
N ARG A 173 -29.68 6.72 16.15
CA ARG A 173 -31.11 6.99 16.05
C ARG A 173 -31.82 6.00 16.98
N ALA A 174 -32.23 6.46 18.15
CA ALA A 174 -33.20 5.72 18.95
C ALA A 174 -34.55 5.75 18.23
N CYS A 175 -35.07 4.58 17.86
CA CYS A 175 -36.48 4.47 17.48
C CYS A 175 -37.29 4.57 18.77
N LEU A 176 -38.02 5.68 18.94
CA LEU A 176 -39.02 5.77 20.00
C LEU A 176 -40.26 4.95 19.58
N PRO A 177 -40.87 4.19 20.50
CA PRO A 177 -42.11 3.47 20.25
C PRO A 177 -43.29 4.40 19.98
#